data_AF-A0A2W5P2R9-F1
#
_entry.id   AF-A0A2W5P2R9-F1
#
_cell.length_a   1.000
_cell.length_b   1.000
_cell.length_c   1.000
_cell.angle_alpha   90.00
_cell.angle_beta   90.00
_cell.angle_gamma   90.00
#
_symmetry.space_group_name_H-M   'P 1'
#
loop_
_entity.id
_entity.type
_entity.pdbx_description
1 polymer ?
#
loop_
_entity_poly.entity_id
_entity_poly.type
_entity_poly.pdbx_seq_one_letter_code
_entity_poly.pdbx_strand_id
1 'polypeptide(L)'
;VAGATGWFERVMNRIPMAIASALLAGVLARFGLTAFTAAQTALALVLLMLATYLVARRVLPRYAVPLTLLVGIVHAAWHGQLAWDAVHVDFTWPVFTAPVFNWQTAFSVALPRFIVTMASQNLPGVAAIRASGYDLPVSRLIALSGLATLVLAPFGAFALNLSAITAAICMGREAHEDPARRYTAAVSCGAIYVVIGLFGAAVTGLLTAFPKELVAAIAGLALLGTIGSGLATAVRDESHREAALITFLVTLSGVTIAGIGSAFWGVVAGAVALAVQQLGRKSAAGKDIAPACKMALDKKTEAAKAAAK
;
A
#
# COMPACT_ATOMS: atom_id res chain seq x y z
N VAL A 1 -14.28 17.26 0.99
CA VAL A 1 -15.66 16.89 0.56
C VAL A 1 -15.87 15.37 0.55
N ALA A 2 -15.19 14.58 -0.29
CA ALA A 2 -15.43 13.14 -0.39
C ALA A 2 -15.22 12.33 0.91
N GLY A 3 -14.27 12.75 1.77
CA GLY A 3 -14.15 12.23 3.12
C GLY A 3 -15.38 12.59 3.97
N ALA A 4 -15.68 13.88 4.11
CA ALA A 4 -16.79 14.40 4.91
C ALA A 4 -18.17 13.84 4.53
N THR A 5 -18.42 13.52 3.25
CA THR A 5 -19.71 12.94 2.82
C THR A 5 -19.82 11.43 3.07
N GLY A 6 -18.72 10.75 3.42
CA GLY A 6 -18.70 9.30 3.66
C GLY A 6 -18.93 8.44 2.41
N TRP A 7 -19.07 9.05 1.23
CA TRP A 7 -19.37 8.33 -0.01
C TRP A 7 -18.28 7.33 -0.39
N PHE A 8 -17.01 7.74 -0.25
CA PHE A 8 -15.88 6.86 -0.53
C PHE A 8 -15.84 5.66 0.43
N GLU A 9 -16.07 5.90 1.71
CA GLU A 9 -16.13 4.84 2.73
C GLU A 9 -17.24 3.83 2.43
N ARG A 10 -18.43 4.30 2.02
CA ARG A 10 -19.54 3.43 1.64
C ARG A 10 -19.22 2.52 0.45
N VAL A 11 -18.48 3.01 -0.54
CA VAL A 11 -18.00 2.19 -1.66
C VAL A 11 -16.96 1.18 -1.18
N MET A 12 -15.99 1.61 -0.37
CA MET A 12 -14.95 0.73 0.16
C MET A 12 -15.52 -0.36 1.08
N ASN A 13 -16.53 -0.08 1.89
CA ASN A 13 -17.18 -1.05 2.78
C ASN A 13 -17.83 -2.23 2.03
N ARG A 14 -18.02 -2.12 0.71
CA ARG A 14 -18.55 -3.22 -0.12
C ARG A 14 -17.47 -4.15 -0.68
N ILE A 15 -16.19 -3.80 -0.57
CA ILE A 15 -15.08 -4.60 -1.11
C ILE A 15 -14.71 -5.70 -0.10
N PRO A 16 -14.84 -6.99 -0.46
CA PRO A 16 -14.43 -8.09 0.40
C PRO A 16 -12.93 -8.11 0.67
N MET A 17 -12.55 -8.70 1.80
CA MET A 17 -11.15 -8.83 2.23
C MET A 17 -10.25 -9.54 1.20
N ALA A 18 -10.79 -10.51 0.47
CA ALA A 18 -10.04 -11.23 -0.57
C ALA A 18 -9.63 -10.31 -1.73
N ILE A 19 -10.55 -9.45 -2.20
CA ILE A 19 -10.28 -8.48 -3.27
C ILE A 19 -9.31 -7.39 -2.78
N ALA A 20 -9.49 -6.88 -1.56
CA ALA A 20 -8.58 -5.90 -0.98
C ALA A 20 -7.14 -6.45 -0.84
N SER A 21 -7.00 -7.69 -0.40
CA SER A 21 -5.69 -8.35 -0.24
C SER A 21 -5.05 -8.67 -1.59
N ALA A 22 -5.85 -9.08 -2.58
CA ALA A 22 -5.41 -9.33 -3.95
C ALA A 22 -4.92 -8.05 -4.64
N LEU A 23 -5.64 -6.94 -4.44
CA LEU A 23 -5.25 -5.63 -4.92
C LEU A 23 -3.88 -5.23 -4.35
N LEU A 24 -3.72 -5.30 -3.02
CA LEU A 24 -2.46 -4.98 -2.36
C LEU A 24 -1.33 -5.85 -2.93
N ALA A 25 -1.53 -7.16 -2.97
CA ALA A 25 -0.56 -8.10 -3.52
C ALA A 25 -0.19 -7.78 -4.97
N GLY A 26 -1.16 -7.42 -5.81
CA GLY A 26 -0.94 -7.10 -7.22
C GLY A 26 -0.12 -5.82 -7.42
N VAL A 27 -0.44 -4.75 -6.67
CA VAL A 27 0.33 -3.49 -6.73
C VAL A 27 1.78 -3.75 -6.32
N LEU A 28 2.00 -4.48 -5.23
CA LEU A 28 3.33 -4.75 -4.71
C LEU A 28 4.09 -5.76 -5.58
N ALA A 29 3.43 -6.77 -6.12
CA ALA A 29 4.05 -7.78 -6.99
C ALA A 29 4.59 -7.17 -8.27
N ARG A 30 4.03 -6.05 -8.75
CA ARG A 30 4.60 -5.31 -9.89
C ARG A 30 6.02 -4.83 -9.60
N PHE A 31 6.28 -4.29 -8.41
CA PHE A 31 7.65 -3.93 -7.98
C PHE A 31 8.55 -5.16 -7.86
N GLY A 32 8.00 -6.27 -7.35
CA GLY A 32 8.69 -7.57 -7.32
C GLY A 32 9.12 -8.03 -8.72
N LEU A 33 8.22 -7.95 -9.71
CA LEU A 33 8.55 -8.26 -11.11
C LEU A 33 9.66 -7.34 -11.62
N THR A 34 9.57 -6.03 -11.38
CA THR A 34 10.59 -5.07 -11.83
C THR A 34 11.99 -5.40 -11.26
N ALA A 35 12.08 -5.86 -10.01
CA ALA A 35 13.33 -6.32 -9.42
C ALA A 35 13.95 -7.51 -10.16
N PHE A 36 13.14 -8.50 -10.56
CA PHE A 36 13.64 -9.66 -11.30
C PHE A 36 13.88 -9.36 -12.78
N THR A 37 13.12 -8.45 -13.40
CA THR A 37 13.41 -8.02 -14.77
C THR A 37 14.72 -7.25 -14.88
N ALA A 38 15.13 -6.54 -13.81
CA ALA A 38 16.44 -5.91 -13.75
C ALA A 38 17.61 -6.91 -13.84
N ALA A 39 17.37 -8.20 -13.57
CA ALA A 39 18.38 -9.24 -13.77
C ALA A 39 18.76 -9.45 -15.25
N GLN A 40 17.91 -9.01 -16.19
CA GLN A 40 18.24 -9.06 -17.61
C GLN A 40 19.41 -8.15 -17.99
N THR A 41 19.56 -7.01 -17.31
CA THR A 41 20.63 -6.03 -17.56
C THR A 41 21.74 -6.08 -16.52
N ALA A 42 21.43 -6.45 -15.26
CA ALA A 42 22.40 -6.49 -14.16
C ALA A 42 22.28 -7.77 -13.31
N LEU A 43 22.43 -8.94 -13.96
CA LEU A 43 22.28 -10.25 -13.33
C LEU A 43 23.10 -10.42 -12.05
N ALA A 44 24.40 -10.06 -12.09
CA ALA A 44 25.31 -10.22 -10.96
C ALA A 44 24.86 -9.42 -9.72
N LEU A 45 24.46 -8.16 -9.93
CA LEU A 45 23.95 -7.29 -8.86
C LEU A 45 22.67 -7.87 -8.25
N VAL A 46 21.70 -8.27 -9.08
CA VAL A 46 20.41 -8.79 -8.60
C VAL A 46 20.61 -10.11 -7.84
N LEU A 47 21.45 -11.03 -8.34
CA LEU A 47 21.76 -12.28 -7.65
C LEU A 47 22.46 -12.02 -6.32
N LEU A 48 23.42 -11.10 -6.27
CA LEU A 48 24.12 -10.73 -5.04
C LEU A 48 23.15 -10.14 -4.00
N MET A 49 22.28 -9.23 -4.43
CA MET A 49 21.27 -8.63 -3.56
C MET A 49 20.25 -9.66 -3.06
N LEU A 50 19.79 -10.56 -3.93
CA LEU A 50 18.88 -11.64 -3.57
C LEU A 50 19.52 -12.63 -2.59
N ALA A 51 20.75 -13.07 -2.84
CA ALA A 51 21.47 -13.96 -1.95
C ALA A 51 21.67 -13.33 -0.56
N THR A 52 22.10 -12.07 -0.53
CA THR A 52 22.25 -11.29 0.72
C THR A 52 20.92 -11.19 1.44
N TYR A 53 19.83 -10.89 0.72
CA TYR A 53 18.50 -10.79 1.28
C TYR A 53 18.05 -12.12 1.91
N LEU A 54 18.24 -13.25 1.22
CA LEU A 54 17.83 -14.56 1.71
C LEU A 54 18.61 -14.99 2.97
N VAL A 55 19.93 -14.80 2.96
CA VAL A 55 20.79 -15.10 4.12
C VAL A 55 20.44 -14.19 5.29
N ALA A 56 20.34 -12.87 5.06
CA ALA A 56 19.99 -11.92 6.10
C ALA A 56 18.57 -12.15 6.63
N ARG A 57 17.62 -12.56 5.78
CA ARG A 57 16.25 -12.90 6.22
C ARG A 57 16.21 -14.09 7.16
N ARG A 58 17.14 -15.04 7.03
CA ARG A 58 17.25 -16.20 7.93
C ARG A 58 17.89 -15.84 9.28
N VAL A 59 18.95 -15.02 9.27
CA VAL A 59 19.77 -14.77 10.47
C VAL A 59 19.31 -13.51 11.22
N LEU A 60 18.99 -12.44 10.48
CA LEU A 60 18.70 -11.10 10.98
C LEU A 60 17.53 -10.47 10.18
N PRO A 61 16.30 -11.00 10.27
CA PRO A 61 15.17 -10.57 9.43
C PRO A 61 14.88 -9.06 9.49
N ARG A 62 15.13 -8.40 10.63
CA ARG A 62 14.99 -6.95 10.80
C ARG A 62 16.00 -6.14 9.97
N TYR A 63 17.16 -6.69 9.64
CA TYR A 63 18.23 -6.03 8.91
C TYR A 63 18.37 -6.51 7.46
N ALA A 64 17.48 -7.38 6.98
CA ALA A 64 17.56 -7.95 5.64
C ALA A 64 17.60 -6.88 4.55
N VAL A 65 16.68 -5.91 4.58
CA VAL A 65 16.62 -4.84 3.57
C VAL A 65 17.83 -3.89 3.68
N PRO A 66 18.20 -3.33 4.86
CA PRO A 66 19.40 -2.50 4.99
C PRO A 66 20.69 -3.18 4.53
N LEU A 67 20.89 -4.46 4.88
CA LEU A 67 22.09 -5.20 4.48
C LEU A 67 22.13 -5.43 2.96
N THR A 68 21.00 -5.79 2.36
CA THR A 68 20.90 -5.92 0.90
C THR A 68 21.21 -4.61 0.18
N LEU A 69 20.70 -3.48 0.70
CA LEU A 69 21.00 -2.16 0.14
C LEU A 69 22.49 -1.84 0.25
N LEU A 70 23.10 -2.08 1.42
CA LEU A 70 24.52 -1.84 1.66
C LEU A 70 25.39 -2.61 0.66
N VAL A 71 25.12 -3.91 0.49
CA VAL A 71 25.86 -4.76 -0.47
C VAL A 71 25.65 -4.27 -1.91
N GLY A 72 24.43 -3.87 -2.27
CA GLY A 72 24.15 -3.30 -3.59
C GLY A 72 24.93 -2.01 -3.86
N ILE A 73 25.01 -1.10 -2.88
CA ILE A 73 25.77 0.14 -2.98
C ILE A 73 27.26 -0.15 -3.13
N VAL A 74 27.82 -1.07 -2.33
CA VAL A 74 29.23 -1.46 -2.43
C VAL A 74 29.55 -2.04 -3.80
N HIS A 75 28.68 -2.89 -4.35
CA HIS A 75 28.84 -3.43 -5.69
C HIS A 75 28.82 -2.32 -6.76
N ALA A 76 27.81 -1.43 -6.72
CA ALA A 76 27.70 -0.32 -7.67
C ALA A 76 28.91 0.63 -7.59
N ALA A 77 29.40 0.91 -6.39
CA ALA A 77 30.60 1.71 -6.16
C ALA A 77 31.85 1.06 -6.75
N TRP A 78 32.04 -0.24 -6.51
CA TRP A 78 33.17 -1.00 -7.03
C TRP A 78 33.21 -1.00 -8.56
N HIS A 79 32.05 -1.06 -9.20
CA HIS A 79 31.92 -1.03 -10.65
C HIS A 79 31.90 0.39 -11.25
N GLY A 80 32.10 1.44 -10.44
CA GLY A 80 32.12 2.83 -10.92
C GLY A 80 30.79 3.32 -11.48
N GLN A 81 29.68 2.69 -11.10
CA GLN A 81 28.34 2.97 -11.65
C GLN A 81 27.61 4.09 -10.90
N LEU A 82 28.26 4.69 -9.90
CA LEU A 82 27.68 5.75 -9.08
C LEU A 82 27.99 7.12 -9.70
N ALA A 83 26.95 7.80 -10.15
CA ALA A 83 27.05 9.15 -10.70
C ALA A 83 27.05 10.20 -9.58
N TRP A 84 28.18 10.32 -8.87
CA TRP A 84 28.33 11.22 -7.72
C TRP A 84 28.11 12.69 -8.05
N ASP A 85 28.38 13.10 -9.30
CA ASP A 85 28.18 14.47 -9.77
C ASP A 85 26.73 14.94 -9.69
N ALA A 86 25.76 14.00 -9.63
CA ALA A 86 24.35 14.31 -9.47
C ALA A 86 23.96 14.63 -8.01
N VAL A 87 24.86 14.42 -7.04
CA VAL A 87 24.56 14.58 -5.61
C VAL A 87 24.95 15.99 -5.16
N HIS A 88 23.96 16.88 -5.11
CA HIS A 88 24.12 18.20 -4.50
C HIS A 88 23.37 18.26 -3.16
N VAL A 89 24.11 18.60 -2.10
CA VAL A 89 23.54 18.75 -0.76
C VAL A 89 23.11 20.20 -0.59
N ASP A 90 21.88 20.47 -1.01
CA ASP A 90 21.23 21.76 -0.78
C ASP A 90 20.02 21.62 0.14
N PHE A 91 19.84 22.62 1.00
CA PHE A 91 18.69 22.68 1.88
C PHE A 91 17.46 23.16 1.10
N THR A 92 16.39 22.40 1.17
CA THR A 92 15.13 22.74 0.49
C THR A 92 14.23 23.52 1.44
N TRP A 93 13.99 24.80 1.14
CA TRP A 93 13.07 25.66 1.89
C TRP A 93 11.69 25.70 1.24
N PRO A 94 10.59 25.68 2.02
CA PRO A 94 9.25 25.84 1.47
C PRO A 94 9.06 27.26 0.93
N VAL A 95 8.76 27.37 -0.37
CA VAL A 95 8.47 28.65 -1.03
C VAL A 95 6.96 28.87 -1.04
N PHE A 96 6.52 29.96 -0.42
CA PHE A 96 5.11 30.32 -0.44
C PHE A 96 4.70 30.79 -1.85
N THR A 97 3.72 30.10 -2.42
CA THR A 97 3.10 30.41 -3.70
C THR A 97 1.64 30.75 -3.46
N ALA A 98 1.25 32.00 -3.73
CA ALA A 98 -0.12 32.45 -3.52
C ALA A 98 -1.11 31.67 -4.40
N PRO A 99 -2.20 31.12 -3.85
CA PRO A 99 -3.16 30.34 -4.62
C PRO A 99 -3.96 31.26 -5.57
N VAL A 100 -4.02 30.88 -6.85
CA VAL A 100 -4.86 31.54 -7.85
C VAL A 100 -6.02 30.60 -8.19
N PHE A 101 -7.25 31.05 -7.94
CA PHE A 101 -8.44 30.27 -8.22
C PHE A 101 -8.89 30.46 -9.66
N ASN A 102 -8.96 29.35 -10.41
CA ASN A 102 -9.43 29.34 -11.78
C ASN A 102 -10.41 28.17 -11.99
N TRP A 103 -11.65 28.49 -12.37
CA TRP A 103 -12.69 27.49 -12.66
C TRP A 103 -12.34 26.59 -13.83
N GLN A 104 -11.70 27.11 -14.87
CA GLN A 104 -11.24 26.29 -15.99
C GLN A 104 -10.28 25.21 -15.49
N THR A 105 -9.24 25.58 -14.73
CA THR A 105 -8.24 24.64 -14.18
C THR A 105 -8.85 23.68 -13.14
N ALA A 106 -9.84 24.15 -12.37
CA ALA A 106 -10.55 23.32 -11.41
C ALA A 106 -11.28 22.16 -12.11
N PHE A 107 -12.00 22.44 -13.19
CA PHE A 107 -12.73 21.41 -13.94
C PHE A 107 -11.84 20.61 -14.90
N SER A 108 -10.85 21.23 -15.54
CA SER A 108 -10.01 20.57 -16.55
C SER A 108 -8.84 19.78 -15.98
N VAL A 109 -8.31 20.14 -14.81
CA VAL A 109 -7.13 19.50 -14.21
C VAL A 109 -7.43 18.93 -12.82
N ALA A 110 -7.98 19.74 -11.92
CA ALA A 110 -8.13 19.33 -10.52
C ALA A 110 -9.15 18.20 -10.36
N LEU A 111 -10.30 18.29 -11.03
CA LEU A 111 -11.35 17.27 -10.95
C LEU A 111 -10.91 15.91 -11.53
N PRO A 112 -10.35 15.82 -12.76
CA PRO A 112 -9.81 14.55 -13.26
C PRO A 112 -8.72 13.97 -12.35
N ARG A 113 -7.76 14.81 -11.90
CA ARG A 113 -6.68 14.37 -11.01
C ARG A 113 -7.22 13.87 -9.67
N PHE A 114 -8.24 14.51 -9.12
CA PHE A 114 -8.92 14.07 -7.91
C PHE A 114 -9.54 12.68 -8.09
N ILE A 115 -10.29 12.46 -9.17
CA ILE A 115 -10.92 11.17 -9.47
C ILE A 115 -9.85 10.07 -9.57
N VAL A 116 -8.80 10.31 -10.36
CA VAL A 116 -7.68 9.36 -10.52
C VAL A 116 -6.98 9.09 -9.20
N THR A 117 -6.75 10.12 -8.37
CA THR A 117 -6.12 9.96 -7.05
C THR A 117 -6.96 9.12 -6.10
N MET A 118 -8.28 9.37 -6.04
CA MET A 118 -9.19 8.60 -5.22
C MET A 118 -9.25 7.13 -5.67
N ALA A 119 -9.35 6.91 -6.98
CA ALA A 119 -9.48 5.59 -7.58
C ALA A 119 -8.19 4.76 -7.50
N SER A 120 -7.02 5.37 -7.75
CA SER A 120 -5.76 4.65 -7.92
C SER A 120 -4.81 4.72 -6.72
N GLN A 121 -4.93 5.70 -5.82
CA GLN A 121 -4.00 5.85 -4.68
C GLN A 121 -4.69 5.59 -3.34
N ASN A 122 -5.80 6.28 -3.06
CA ASN A 122 -6.50 6.11 -1.78
C ASN A 122 -7.15 4.73 -1.64
N LEU A 123 -7.65 4.16 -2.74
CA LEU A 123 -8.26 2.84 -2.75
C LEU A 123 -7.23 1.74 -2.36
N PRO A 124 -6.04 1.63 -3.00
CA PRO A 124 -4.98 0.75 -2.49
C PRO A 124 -4.54 1.03 -1.07
N GLY A 125 -4.47 2.30 -0.66
CA GLY A 125 -4.11 2.68 0.71
C GLY A 125 -5.09 2.11 1.75
N VAL A 126 -6.40 2.23 1.50
CA VAL A 126 -7.43 1.66 2.36
C VAL A 126 -7.42 0.13 2.31
N ALA A 127 -7.23 -0.46 1.13
CA ALA A 127 -7.10 -1.90 1.00
C ALA A 127 -5.89 -2.44 1.78
N ALA A 128 -4.77 -1.72 1.79
CA ALA A 128 -3.58 -2.07 2.57
C ALA A 128 -3.87 -2.11 4.08
N ILE A 129 -4.56 -1.08 4.58
CA ILE A 129 -4.99 -0.98 5.99
C ILE A 129 -5.86 -2.17 6.37
N ARG A 130 -6.88 -2.47 5.55
CA ARG A 130 -7.79 -3.59 5.81
C ARG A 130 -7.12 -4.94 5.71
N ALA A 131 -6.31 -5.17 4.67
CA ALA A 131 -5.57 -6.42 4.47
C ALA A 131 -4.62 -6.71 5.64
N SER A 132 -4.17 -5.66 6.33
CA SER A 132 -3.35 -5.76 7.54
C SER A 132 -4.17 -5.99 8.83
N GLY A 133 -5.50 -6.04 8.74
CA GLY A 133 -6.40 -6.33 9.86
C GLY A 133 -6.79 -5.12 10.71
N TYR A 134 -6.52 -3.89 10.26
CA TYR A 134 -6.90 -2.68 10.98
C TYR A 134 -8.23 -2.12 10.48
N ASP A 135 -9.14 -1.83 11.41
CA ASP A 135 -10.39 -1.12 11.13
C ASP A 135 -10.22 0.36 11.50
N LEU A 136 -10.00 1.20 10.48
CA LEU A 136 -9.79 2.64 10.64
C LEU A 136 -10.92 3.43 9.98
N PRO A 137 -11.32 4.59 10.55
CA PRO A 137 -12.36 5.45 9.98
C PRO A 137 -11.86 6.12 8.70
N VAL A 138 -12.09 5.47 7.56
CA VAL A 138 -11.61 5.89 6.22
C VAL A 138 -12.03 7.31 5.88
N SER A 139 -13.29 7.67 6.14
CA SER A 139 -13.82 9.03 5.91
C SER A 139 -12.99 10.10 6.61
N ARG A 140 -12.61 9.88 7.87
CA ARG A 140 -11.82 10.83 8.67
C ARG A 140 -10.39 10.94 8.17
N LEU A 141 -9.76 9.82 7.80
CA LEU A 141 -8.41 9.82 7.24
C LEU A 141 -8.33 10.63 5.94
N ILE A 142 -9.29 10.44 5.05
CA ILE A 142 -9.36 11.18 3.76
C ILE A 142 -9.71 12.65 3.98
N ALA A 143 -10.56 12.96 4.94
CA ALA A 143 -10.86 14.35 5.30
C ALA A 143 -9.61 15.06 5.85
N LEU A 144 -8.85 14.39 6.73
CA LEU A 144 -7.63 14.92 7.30
C LEU A 144 -6.53 15.11 6.25
N SER A 145 -6.33 14.14 5.35
CA SER A 145 -5.33 14.28 4.27
C SER A 145 -5.71 15.39 3.29
N GLY A 146 -7.01 15.55 3.01
CA GLY A 146 -7.53 16.66 2.21
C GLY A 146 -7.32 18.02 2.87
N LEU A 147 -7.56 18.13 4.18
CA LEU A 147 -7.31 19.36 4.94
C LEU A 147 -5.82 19.69 4.98
N ALA A 148 -4.97 18.70 5.25
CA ALA A 148 -3.51 18.87 5.22
C ALA A 148 -3.04 19.32 3.83
N THR A 149 -3.57 18.73 2.75
CA THR A 149 -3.27 19.17 1.38
C THR A 149 -3.71 20.62 1.16
N LEU A 150 -4.89 21.02 1.62
CA LEU A 150 -5.37 22.39 1.46
C LEU A 150 -4.46 23.42 2.16
N VAL A 151 -4.03 23.12 3.40
CA VAL A 151 -3.16 23.98 4.20
C VAL A 151 -1.75 24.05 3.61
N LEU A 152 -1.23 22.93 3.11
CA LEU A 152 0.14 22.82 2.61
C LEU A 152 0.27 23.10 1.10
N ALA A 153 -0.83 23.22 0.36
CA ALA A 153 -0.82 23.52 -1.07
C ALA A 153 -0.03 24.78 -1.45
N PRO A 154 -0.11 25.91 -0.71
CA PRO A 154 0.69 27.10 -0.99
C PRO A 154 2.19 26.87 -0.87
N PHE A 155 2.62 25.84 -0.12
CA PHE A 155 4.02 25.48 0.07
C PHE A 155 4.48 24.37 -0.90
N GLY A 156 3.70 24.09 -1.95
CA GLY A 156 4.03 23.10 -2.97
C GLY A 156 3.59 21.66 -2.65
N ALA A 157 2.91 21.42 -1.52
CA ALA A 157 2.37 20.10 -1.21
C ALA A 157 1.01 19.87 -1.89
N PHE A 158 1.04 19.45 -3.16
CA PHE A 158 -0.15 19.08 -3.90
C PHE A 158 -0.35 17.56 -3.89
N ALA A 159 -1.50 17.10 -3.37
CA ALA A 159 -1.96 15.71 -3.33
C ALA A 159 -1.39 14.78 -2.22
N LEU A 160 -1.53 15.17 -0.95
CA LEU A 160 -1.26 14.26 0.17
C LEU A 160 -2.33 13.16 0.24
N ASN A 161 -1.88 11.90 0.24
CA ASN A 161 -2.75 10.73 0.17
C ASN A 161 -2.19 9.56 0.99
N LEU A 162 -2.93 8.46 1.04
CA LEU A 162 -2.50 7.25 1.77
C LEU A 162 -1.37 6.53 1.02
N SER A 163 -0.17 6.47 1.62
CA SER A 163 0.94 5.68 1.09
C SER A 163 0.70 4.19 1.31
N ALA A 164 0.10 3.50 0.34
CA ALA A 164 -0.22 2.08 0.43
C ALA A 164 0.99 1.20 0.71
N ILE A 165 2.12 1.47 0.04
CA ILE A 165 3.35 0.68 0.12
C ILE A 165 3.99 0.84 1.50
N THR A 166 4.27 2.08 1.90
CA THR A 166 4.88 2.37 3.20
C THR A 166 3.99 1.90 4.34
N ALA A 167 2.67 2.11 4.23
CA ALA A 167 1.71 1.64 5.23
C ALA A 167 1.76 0.11 5.36
N ALA A 168 1.76 -0.62 4.24
CA ALA A 168 1.80 -2.09 4.28
C ALA A 168 3.10 -2.63 4.90
N ILE A 169 4.24 -1.94 4.73
CA ILE A 169 5.50 -2.26 5.42
C ILE A 169 5.37 -1.96 6.93
N CYS A 170 4.89 -0.77 7.29
CA CYS A 170 4.76 -0.34 8.69
C CYS A 170 3.72 -1.19 9.48
N MET A 171 2.73 -1.74 8.79
CA MET A 171 1.73 -2.64 9.38
C MET A 171 2.15 -4.12 9.33
N GLY A 172 3.29 -4.44 8.71
CA GLY A 172 3.84 -5.79 8.64
C GLY A 172 4.29 -6.33 10.00
N ARG A 173 4.46 -7.66 10.11
CA ARG A 173 4.93 -8.31 11.36
C ARG A 173 6.38 -7.93 11.68
N GLU A 174 7.12 -7.49 10.67
CA GLU A 174 8.50 -7.05 10.76
C GLU A 174 8.67 -5.74 11.53
N ALA A 175 7.64 -4.87 11.53
CA ALA A 175 7.66 -3.61 12.25
C ALA A 175 7.59 -3.82 13.78
N HIS A 176 6.66 -4.66 14.22
CA HIS A 176 6.53 -5.09 15.61
C HIS A 176 5.65 -6.35 15.68
N GLU A 177 5.95 -7.27 16.60
CA GLU A 177 5.14 -8.49 16.77
C GLU A 177 3.72 -8.14 17.20
N ASP A 178 3.58 -7.35 18.27
CA ASP A 178 2.32 -6.78 18.74
C ASP A 178 1.71 -5.79 17.72
N PRO A 179 0.54 -6.09 17.13
CA PRO A 179 -0.16 -5.21 16.20
C PRO A 179 -0.52 -3.84 16.80
N ALA A 180 -0.75 -3.74 18.11
CA ALA A 180 -1.12 -2.49 18.76
C ALA A 180 0.04 -1.49 18.82
N ARG A 181 1.30 -1.97 18.70
CA ARG A 181 2.51 -1.15 18.80
C ARG A 181 3.13 -0.77 17.45
N ARG A 182 2.59 -1.30 16.34
CA ARG A 182 3.11 -1.03 14.98
C ARG A 182 3.02 0.44 14.56
N TYR A 183 2.18 1.24 15.20
CA TYR A 183 2.09 2.68 14.93
C TYR A 183 3.43 3.40 15.14
N THR A 184 4.31 2.88 16.02
CA THR A 184 5.65 3.44 16.25
C THR A 184 6.49 3.48 14.98
N ALA A 185 6.37 2.45 14.12
CA ALA A 185 7.06 2.43 12.82
C ALA A 185 6.54 3.54 11.90
N ALA A 186 5.22 3.77 11.87
CA ALA A 186 4.64 4.84 11.06
C ALA A 186 5.02 6.25 11.58
N VAL A 187 5.05 6.46 12.90
CA VAL A 187 5.47 7.73 13.52
C VAL A 187 6.94 8.01 13.24
N SER A 188 7.82 7.04 13.49
CA SER A 188 9.25 7.17 13.21
C SER A 188 9.51 7.39 11.72
N CYS A 189 8.82 6.66 10.84
CA CYS A 189 8.90 6.85 9.39
C CYS A 189 8.47 8.26 8.98
N GLY A 190 7.37 8.77 9.52
CA GLY A 190 6.91 10.13 9.27
C GLY A 190 7.91 11.19 9.73
N ALA A 191 8.46 11.06 10.94
CA ALA A 191 9.48 11.97 11.46
C ALA A 191 10.75 11.96 10.58
N ILE A 192 11.21 10.77 10.19
CA ILE A 192 12.35 10.61 9.29
C ILE A 192 12.04 11.23 7.92
N TYR A 193 10.84 11.04 7.37
CA TYR A 193 10.44 11.65 6.10
C TYR A 193 10.41 13.18 6.14
N VAL A 194 10.02 13.78 7.27
CA VAL A 194 10.11 15.23 7.45
C VAL A 194 11.57 15.69 7.38
N VAL A 195 12.48 15.01 8.09
CA VAL A 195 13.91 15.34 8.06
C VAL A 195 14.49 15.15 6.65
N ILE A 196 14.22 14.01 6.01
CA ILE A 196 14.64 13.70 4.64
C ILE A 196 14.08 14.73 3.64
N GLY A 197 12.84 15.19 3.85
CA GLY A 197 12.19 16.21 3.02
C GLY A 197 12.92 17.55 2.99
N LEU A 198 13.61 17.92 4.09
CA LEU A 198 14.46 19.11 4.13
C LEU A 198 15.69 18.99 3.21
N PHE A 199 16.10 17.76 2.91
CA PHE A 199 17.21 17.42 2.01
C PHE A 199 16.70 16.86 0.67
N GLY A 200 15.52 17.28 0.20
CA GLY A 200 14.88 16.75 -1.00
C GLY A 200 15.76 16.77 -2.25
N ALA A 201 16.57 17.83 -2.44
CA ALA A 201 17.55 17.91 -3.52
C ALA A 201 18.63 16.81 -3.41
N ALA A 202 19.21 16.62 -2.22
CA ALA A 202 20.22 15.61 -1.96
C ALA A 202 19.68 14.18 -2.16
N VAL A 203 18.44 13.92 -1.70
CA VAL A 203 17.77 12.62 -1.85
C VAL A 203 17.50 12.31 -3.31
N THR A 204 17.02 13.31 -4.07
CA THR A 204 16.80 13.20 -5.50
C THR A 204 18.10 12.90 -6.22
N GLY A 205 19.16 13.67 -5.92
CA GLY A 205 20.51 13.46 -6.44
C GLY A 205 21.04 12.05 -6.14
N LEU A 206 20.87 11.57 -4.91
CA LEU A 206 21.28 10.23 -4.51
C LEU A 206 20.53 9.13 -5.27
N LEU A 207 19.20 9.27 -5.44
CA LEU A 207 18.42 8.31 -6.23
C LEU A 207 18.82 8.32 -7.71
N THR A 208 19.21 9.47 -8.26
CA THR A 208 19.75 9.57 -9.63
C THR A 208 21.18 9.06 -9.75
N ALA A 209 21.95 9.07 -8.66
CA ALA A 209 23.31 8.54 -8.63
C ALA A 209 23.34 7.00 -8.64
N PHE A 210 22.27 6.35 -8.18
CA PHE A 210 22.17 4.88 -8.15
C PHE A 210 21.75 4.30 -9.52
N PRO A 211 22.29 3.12 -9.90
CA PRO A 211 21.78 2.36 -11.03
C PRO A 211 20.29 2.07 -10.87
N LYS A 212 19.53 2.19 -11.96
CA LYS A 212 18.08 1.94 -11.94
C LYS A 212 17.76 0.52 -11.49
N GLU A 213 18.62 -0.43 -11.86
CA GLU A 213 18.56 -1.84 -11.48
C GLU A 213 18.70 -2.04 -9.97
N LEU A 214 19.59 -1.30 -9.31
CA LEU A 214 19.77 -1.35 -7.86
C LEU A 214 18.48 -0.89 -7.16
N VAL A 215 17.94 0.25 -7.59
CA VAL A 215 16.72 0.84 -7.01
C VAL A 215 15.52 -0.09 -7.21
N ALA A 216 15.39 -0.67 -8.41
CA ALA A 216 14.35 -1.66 -8.71
C ALA A 216 14.50 -2.92 -7.85
N ALA A 217 15.71 -3.48 -7.75
CA ALA A 217 15.99 -4.70 -7.00
C ALA A 217 15.68 -4.54 -5.51
N ILE A 218 16.16 -3.46 -4.88
CA ILE A 218 15.88 -3.22 -3.45
C ILE A 218 14.39 -3.00 -3.19
N ALA A 219 13.70 -2.27 -4.06
CA ALA A 219 12.26 -2.02 -3.93
C ALA A 219 11.46 -3.33 -3.99
N GLY A 220 11.74 -4.22 -4.94
CA GLY A 220 11.04 -5.50 -5.03
C GLY A 220 11.37 -6.45 -3.88
N LEU A 221 12.65 -6.57 -3.50
CA LEU A 221 13.08 -7.44 -2.40
C LEU A 221 12.48 -7.03 -1.07
N ALA A 222 12.41 -5.71 -0.80
CA ALA A 222 11.81 -5.17 0.42
C ALA A 222 10.31 -5.48 0.55
N LEU A 223 9.62 -5.71 -0.56
CA LEU A 223 8.17 -5.94 -0.60
C LEU A 223 7.78 -7.43 -0.60
N LEU A 224 8.74 -8.35 -0.70
CA LEU A 224 8.45 -9.80 -0.79
C LEU A 224 7.63 -10.34 0.38
N GLY A 225 7.89 -9.85 1.61
CA GLY A 225 7.11 -10.24 2.79
C GLY A 225 5.63 -9.87 2.67
N THR A 226 5.37 -8.62 2.31
CA THR A 226 4.02 -8.05 2.16
C THR A 226 3.27 -8.65 0.97
N ILE A 227 3.95 -8.92 -0.15
CA ILE A 227 3.38 -9.64 -1.30
C ILE A 227 2.91 -11.03 -0.86
N GLY A 228 3.76 -11.77 -0.15
CA GLY A 228 3.45 -13.11 0.33
C GLY A 228 2.24 -13.14 1.27
N SER A 229 2.17 -12.23 2.25
CA SER A 229 1.02 -12.15 3.17
C SER A 229 -0.27 -11.73 2.47
N GLY A 230 -0.17 -10.80 1.50
CA GLY A 230 -1.30 -10.35 0.70
C GLY A 230 -1.88 -11.48 -0.16
N LEU A 231 -1.02 -12.23 -0.86
CA LEU A 231 -1.42 -13.40 -1.65
C LEU A 231 -2.05 -14.48 -0.78
N ALA A 232 -1.43 -14.81 0.35
CA ALA A 232 -1.94 -15.83 1.27
C ALA A 232 -3.35 -15.48 1.78
N THR A 233 -3.60 -14.19 2.07
CA THR A 233 -4.92 -13.71 2.52
C THR A 233 -5.93 -13.68 1.36
N ALA A 234 -5.50 -13.27 0.17
CA ALA A 234 -6.34 -13.16 -1.03
C ALA A 234 -6.94 -14.51 -1.45
N VAL A 235 -6.15 -15.59 -1.40
CA VAL A 235 -6.58 -16.93 -1.84
C VAL A 235 -7.09 -17.82 -0.71
N ARG A 236 -7.25 -17.27 0.49
CA ARG A 236 -7.63 -18.05 1.68
C ARG A 236 -9.03 -18.66 1.56
N ASP A 237 -10.00 -17.85 1.15
CA ASP A 237 -11.41 -18.26 1.02
C ASP A 237 -11.70 -18.76 -0.39
N GLU A 238 -12.03 -20.03 -0.50
CA GLU A 238 -12.30 -20.73 -1.75
C GLU A 238 -13.42 -20.08 -2.57
N SER A 239 -14.44 -19.53 -1.92
CA SER A 239 -15.56 -18.88 -2.59
C SER A 239 -15.21 -17.57 -3.28
N HIS A 240 -14.09 -16.94 -2.89
CA HIS A 240 -13.62 -15.65 -3.41
C HIS A 240 -12.32 -15.76 -4.22
N ARG A 241 -11.73 -16.96 -4.33
CA ARG A 241 -10.39 -17.19 -4.94
C ARG A 241 -10.28 -16.66 -6.36
N GLU A 242 -11.22 -17.01 -7.23
CA GLU A 242 -11.19 -16.60 -8.64
C GLU A 242 -11.30 -15.07 -8.78
N ALA A 243 -12.22 -14.44 -8.07
CA ALA A 243 -12.36 -12.98 -8.06
C ALA A 243 -11.09 -12.29 -7.53
N ALA A 244 -10.46 -12.86 -6.50
CA ALA A 244 -9.18 -12.39 -5.98
C ALA A 244 -8.05 -12.55 -7.01
N LEU A 245 -7.96 -13.69 -7.70
CA LEU A 245 -6.95 -13.91 -8.74
C LEU A 245 -7.10 -12.94 -9.92
N ILE A 246 -8.33 -12.69 -10.39
CA ILE A 246 -8.60 -11.70 -11.42
C ILE A 246 -8.17 -10.31 -10.96
N THR A 247 -8.52 -9.93 -9.72
CA THR A 247 -8.09 -8.65 -9.12
C THR A 247 -6.56 -8.53 -9.12
N PHE A 248 -5.88 -9.59 -8.67
CA PHE A 248 -4.42 -9.65 -8.61
C PHE A 248 -3.79 -9.47 -9.99
N LEU A 249 -4.20 -10.26 -10.99
CA LEU A 249 -3.63 -10.24 -12.33
C LEU A 249 -3.87 -8.91 -13.06
N VAL A 250 -5.08 -8.36 -12.99
CA VAL A 250 -5.40 -7.05 -13.59
C VAL A 250 -4.59 -5.96 -12.92
N THR A 251 -4.48 -5.98 -11.58
CA THR A 251 -3.66 -5.00 -10.86
C THR A 251 -2.18 -5.10 -11.24
N LEU A 252 -1.66 -6.33 -11.28
CA LEU A 252 -0.26 -6.65 -11.61
C LEU A 252 0.10 -6.23 -13.04
N SER A 253 -0.83 -6.34 -13.98
CA SER A 253 -0.61 -5.98 -15.39
C SER A 253 -0.19 -4.53 -15.60
N GLY A 254 -0.52 -3.64 -14.66
CA GLY A 254 -0.20 -2.21 -14.76
C GLY A 254 -1.00 -1.46 -15.82
N VAL A 255 -2.03 -2.08 -16.41
CA VAL A 255 -2.91 -1.49 -17.42
C VAL A 255 -3.56 -0.19 -16.92
N THR A 256 -3.56 0.84 -17.77
CA THR A 256 -4.23 2.12 -17.53
C THR A 256 -5.29 2.33 -18.60
N ILE A 257 -6.56 2.43 -18.20
CA ILE A 257 -7.70 2.68 -19.11
C ILE A 257 -8.37 3.98 -18.69
N ALA A 258 -8.61 4.87 -19.66
CA ALA A 258 -9.21 6.19 -19.44
C ALA A 258 -8.48 7.05 -18.39
N GLY A 259 -7.16 6.92 -18.29
CA GLY A 259 -6.33 7.64 -17.31
C GLY A 259 -6.40 7.09 -15.87
N ILE A 260 -7.14 6.00 -15.64
CA ILE A 260 -7.25 5.36 -14.31
C ILE A 260 -6.35 4.12 -14.27
N GLY A 261 -5.57 4.00 -13.20
CA GLY A 261 -4.60 2.92 -13.01
C GLY A 261 -5.21 1.54 -12.76
N SER A 262 -4.38 0.52 -12.95
CA SER A 262 -4.74 -0.91 -12.85
C SER A 262 -5.33 -1.31 -11.51
N ALA A 263 -4.97 -0.61 -10.43
CA ALA A 263 -5.52 -0.82 -9.10
C ALA A 263 -7.05 -0.69 -9.06
N PHE A 264 -7.59 0.36 -9.68
CA PHE A 264 -9.04 0.55 -9.75
C PHE A 264 -9.70 -0.53 -10.60
N TRP A 265 -9.16 -0.75 -11.80
CA TRP A 265 -9.69 -1.74 -12.73
C TRP A 265 -9.60 -3.17 -12.21
N GLY A 266 -8.59 -3.48 -11.40
CA GLY A 266 -8.46 -4.76 -10.73
C GLY A 266 -9.61 -5.00 -9.74
N VAL A 267 -9.93 -4.00 -8.91
CA VAL A 267 -11.09 -4.11 -8.01
C VAL A 267 -12.40 -4.19 -8.78
N VAL A 268 -12.57 -3.42 -9.85
CA VAL A 268 -13.77 -3.49 -10.70
C VAL A 268 -13.91 -4.89 -11.31
N ALA A 269 -12.85 -5.41 -11.93
CA ALA A 269 -12.86 -6.74 -12.55
C ALA A 269 -13.13 -7.85 -11.52
N GLY A 270 -12.49 -7.78 -10.35
CA GLY A 270 -12.73 -8.69 -9.24
C GLY A 270 -14.16 -8.63 -8.70
N ALA A 271 -14.71 -7.43 -8.52
CA ALA A 271 -16.08 -7.25 -8.04
C ALA A 271 -17.10 -7.76 -9.05
N VAL A 272 -16.88 -7.55 -10.36
CA VAL A 272 -17.71 -8.09 -11.43
C VAL A 272 -17.63 -9.62 -11.44
N ALA A 273 -16.43 -10.20 -11.38
CA ALA A 273 -16.26 -11.65 -11.31
C ALA A 273 -16.99 -12.26 -10.11
N LEU A 274 -16.87 -11.61 -8.94
CA LEU A 274 -17.59 -12.04 -7.74
C LEU A 274 -19.10 -11.95 -7.90
N ALA A 275 -19.62 -10.86 -8.47
CA ALA A 275 -21.04 -10.70 -8.73
C ALA A 275 -21.57 -11.78 -9.69
N VAL A 276 -20.82 -12.11 -10.75
CA VAL A 276 -21.15 -13.18 -11.69
C VAL A 276 -21.14 -14.55 -11.02
N GLN A 277 -20.19 -14.84 -10.14
CA GLN A 277 -20.15 -16.10 -9.38
C GLN A 277 -21.28 -16.22 -8.35
N GLN A 278 -21.80 -15.10 -7.87
CA GLN A 278 -22.93 -15.05 -6.93
C GLN A 278 -24.29 -15.00 -7.64
N LEU A 279 -24.34 -14.57 -8.90
CA LEU A 279 -25.54 -14.61 -9.74
C LEU A 279 -26.03 -16.05 -9.92
N GLY A 280 -27.20 -16.35 -9.36
CA GLY A 280 -27.83 -17.68 -9.42
C GLY A 280 -27.55 -18.59 -8.22
N ARG A 281 -26.59 -18.27 -7.36
CA ARG A 281 -26.47 -18.91 -6.03
C ARG A 281 -27.47 -18.22 -5.10
N LYS A 282 -28.65 -18.82 -4.89
CA LYS A 282 -29.50 -18.44 -3.75
C LYS A 282 -28.60 -18.44 -2.52
N SER A 283 -28.55 -17.30 -1.82
CA SER A 283 -27.90 -17.20 -0.52
C SER A 283 -28.33 -18.42 0.28
N ALA A 284 -27.40 -19.35 0.53
CA ALA A 284 -27.62 -20.40 1.49
C ALA A 284 -27.70 -19.68 2.83
N ALA A 285 -28.91 -19.32 3.21
CA ALA A 285 -29.24 -18.87 4.53
C ALA A 285 -28.68 -19.91 5.51
N GLY A 286 -27.67 -19.49 6.27
CA GLY A 286 -27.15 -20.18 7.44
C GLY A 286 -26.62 -21.60 7.22
N LYS A 287 -25.30 -21.74 7.14
CA LYS A 287 -24.60 -22.80 7.89
C LYS A 287 -23.12 -22.45 8.08
N ASP A 288 -22.77 -22.38 9.36
CA ASP A 288 -21.45 -22.53 9.98
C ASP A 288 -20.45 -21.36 9.91
N ILE A 289 -20.73 -20.34 10.73
CA ILE A 289 -19.69 -19.66 11.51
C ILE A 289 -19.86 -20.09 12.99
N ALA A 290 -19.02 -21.04 13.41
CA ALA A 290 -18.61 -21.40 14.77
C ALA A 290 -19.71 -21.70 15.85
N PRO A 291 -19.81 -22.94 16.37
CA PRO A 291 -20.61 -23.26 17.56
C PRO A 291 -20.04 -22.69 18.88
N ALA A 292 -18.88 -22.01 18.86
CA ALA A 292 -18.20 -21.53 20.07
C ALA A 292 -18.77 -20.23 20.67
N CYS A 293 -19.63 -19.47 19.95
CA CYS A 293 -20.12 -18.17 20.44
C CYS A 293 -21.56 -18.19 21.00
N LYS A 294 -22.29 -19.31 20.86
CA LYS A 294 -23.69 -19.41 21.35
C LYS A 294 -23.82 -19.76 22.84
N MET A 295 -22.82 -20.38 23.47
CA MET A 295 -22.91 -20.77 24.90
C MET A 295 -22.81 -19.62 25.89
N ALA A 296 -22.35 -18.43 25.49
CA ALA A 296 -22.17 -17.30 26.40
C ALA A 296 -23.40 -16.38 26.53
N LEU A 297 -24.29 -16.38 25.53
CA LEU A 297 -25.50 -15.54 25.52
C LEU A 297 -26.69 -16.19 26.24
N ASP A 298 -26.80 -17.53 26.22
CA ASP A 298 -27.89 -18.23 26.91
C ASP A 298 -27.73 -18.18 28.45
N LYS A 299 -26.52 -18.34 28.98
CA LYS A 299 -26.29 -18.29 30.44
C LYS A 299 -26.62 -16.93 31.07
N LYS A 300 -26.37 -15.82 30.36
CA LYS A 300 -26.73 -14.47 30.86
C LYS A 300 -28.24 -14.23 30.84
N THR A 301 -28.94 -14.86 29.89
CA THR A 301 -30.38 -14.69 29.70
C THR A 301 -31.19 -15.60 30.63
N GLU A 302 -30.69 -16.80 30.95
CA GLU A 302 -31.28 -17.65 31.99
C GLU A 302 -31.01 -17.12 33.40
N ALA A 303 -29.81 -16.60 33.69
CA ALA A 303 -29.51 -16.00 34.99
C ALA A 303 -30.37 -14.75 35.29
N ALA A 304 -30.67 -13.96 34.25
CA ALA A 304 -31.57 -12.80 34.39
C ALA A 304 -33.05 -13.20 34.57
N LYS A 305 -33.48 -14.34 34.02
CA LYS A 305 -34.84 -14.88 34.23
C LYS A 305 -35.02 -15.58 35.57
N ALA A 306 -33.98 -16.21 36.11
CA ALA A 306 -34.03 -16.85 37.43
C ALA A 306 -34.01 -15.83 38.59
N ALA A 307 -33.47 -14.63 38.38
CA ALA A 307 -33.50 -13.55 39.37
C ALA A 307 -34.81 -12.74 39.40
N ALA A 308 -35.72 -13.00 38.44
CA ALA A 308 -36.99 -12.30 38.28
C ALA A 308 -38.23 -13.16 38.64
N LYS A 309 -38.02 -14.30 39.30
CA LYS A 309 -39.06 -15.21 39.80
C LYS A 309 -38.79 -15.54 41.25
#